data_AF-A0A9X5I3B0-F1
#
_entry.id   AF-A0A9X5I3B0-F1
#
_cell.length_a   1.000
_cell.length_b   1.000
_cell.length_c   1.000
_cell.angle_alpha   90.00
_cell.angle_beta   90.00
_cell.angle_gamma   90.00
#
_symmetry.space_group_name_H-M   'P 1'
#
loop_
_entity.id
_entity.type
_entity.pdbx_description
1 polymer ?
#
loop_
_entity_poly.entity_id
_entity_poly.type
_entity_poly.pdbx_seq_one_letter_code
_entity_poly.pdbx_strand_id
1 'polypeptide(L)'
;MSKESVIDFFRVCHHDTTLFAKFESKNLSEVIFHAKSLGYSFNGEELAEVIGGMEAQIITERMGEAIDANSSLWRRMWGKSRLQYVIEELFQTFSEAELKQFLN
;
A
#
# COMPACT_ATOMS: atom_id res chain seq x y z
N MET A 1 8.10 -1.83 -14.81
CA MET A 1 7.47 -3.07 -14.33
C MET A 1 7.97 -3.39 -12.93
N SER A 2 7.39 -2.73 -11.95
CA SER A 2 7.71 -2.94 -10.54
C SER A 2 6.64 -2.33 -9.63
N LYS A 3 6.16 -1.12 -9.95
CA LYS A 3 4.93 -0.56 -9.37
C LYS A 3 3.69 -1.42 -9.66
N GLU A 4 3.60 -2.00 -10.86
CA GLU A 4 2.58 -3.00 -11.20
C GLU A 4 2.65 -4.22 -10.27
N SER A 5 3.85 -4.76 -10.03
CA SER A 5 4.07 -5.84 -9.06
C SER A 5 3.66 -5.46 -7.64
N VAL A 6 3.82 -4.19 -7.23
CA VAL A 6 3.35 -3.68 -5.93
C VAL A 6 1.82 -3.73 -5.85
N ILE A 7 1.14 -3.23 -6.89
CA ILE A 7 -0.34 -3.24 -6.95
C ILE A 7 -0.88 -4.67 -6.98
N ASP A 8 -0.26 -5.55 -7.76
CA ASP A 8 -0.64 -6.97 -7.80
C ASP A 8 -0.41 -7.66 -6.45
N PHE A 9 0.69 -7.35 -5.77
CA PHE A 9 0.96 -7.85 -4.43
C PHE A 9 -0.09 -7.37 -3.41
N PHE A 10 -0.48 -6.09 -3.44
CA PHE A 10 -1.56 -5.57 -2.60
C PHE A 10 -2.89 -6.23 -2.93
N ARG A 11 -3.18 -6.46 -4.22
CA ARG A 11 -4.40 -7.18 -4.64
C ARG A 11 -4.45 -8.57 -4.03
N VAL A 12 -3.35 -9.33 -4.04
CA VAL A 12 -3.34 -10.66 -3.42
C VAL A 12 -3.44 -10.59 -1.90
N CYS A 13 -2.74 -9.65 -1.25
CA CYS A 13 -2.89 -9.44 0.19
C CYS A 13 -4.32 -9.06 0.60
N HIS A 14 -5.05 -8.35 -0.26
CA HIS A 14 -6.45 -8.02 -0.05
C HIS A 14 -7.38 -9.24 -0.16
N HIS A 15 -7.13 -10.15 -1.11
CA HIS A 15 -8.01 -11.29 -1.37
C HIS A 15 -7.66 -12.54 -0.55
N ASP A 16 -6.40 -12.72 -0.14
CA ASP A 16 -5.93 -13.87 0.63
C ASP A 16 -5.56 -13.44 2.07
N THR A 17 -6.48 -13.67 2.99
CA THR A 17 -6.32 -13.35 4.43
C THR A 17 -5.21 -14.18 5.10
N THR A 18 -4.92 -15.38 4.58
CA THR A 18 -3.83 -16.22 5.10
C THR A 18 -2.49 -15.65 4.70
N LEU A 19 -2.37 -15.18 3.46
CA LEU A 19 -1.16 -14.50 2.99
C LEU A 19 -0.97 -13.18 3.74
N PHE A 20 -2.02 -12.39 3.87
CA PHE A 20 -2.00 -11.14 4.63
C PHE A 20 -1.46 -11.34 6.06
N ALA A 21 -2.02 -12.28 6.82
CA ALA A 21 -1.57 -12.56 8.20
C ALA A 21 -0.09 -12.98 8.27
N LYS A 22 0.43 -13.67 7.25
CA LYS A 22 1.86 -14.03 7.17
C LYS A 22 2.77 -12.81 6.97
N PHE A 23 2.31 -11.81 6.21
CA PHE A 23 3.07 -10.60 5.94
C PHE A 23 2.87 -9.50 6.97
N GLU A 24 1.78 -9.55 7.73
CA GLU A 24 1.43 -8.54 8.73
C GLU A 24 2.51 -8.37 9.82
N SER A 25 3.11 -9.49 10.25
CA SER A 25 4.16 -9.52 11.27
C SER A 25 5.56 -9.19 10.74
N LYS A 26 5.71 -8.98 9.43
CA LYS A 26 7.00 -8.81 8.75
C LYS A 26 7.37 -7.35 8.62
N ASN A 27 8.66 -7.07 8.76
CA ASN A 27 9.18 -5.75 8.40
C ASN A 27 9.24 -5.57 6.88
N LEU A 28 9.48 -4.33 6.43
CA LEU A 28 9.46 -3.98 5.01
C LEU A 28 10.44 -4.82 4.15
N SER A 29 11.65 -5.08 4.66
CA SER A 29 12.67 -5.85 3.95
C SER A 29 12.26 -7.31 3.81
N GLU A 30 11.65 -7.89 4.85
CA GLU A 30 11.08 -9.23 4.79
C GLU A 30 9.91 -9.32 3.81
N VAL A 31 9.03 -8.32 3.78
CA VAL A 31 7.91 -8.26 2.82
C VAL A 31 8.44 -8.28 1.39
N ILE A 32 9.40 -7.41 1.06
CA ILE A 32 10.02 -7.35 -0.28
C ILE A 32 10.68 -8.68 -0.64
N PHE A 33 11.43 -9.27 0.29
CA PHE A 33 12.11 -10.55 0.07
C PHE A 33 11.12 -11.69 -0.21
N HIS A 34 10.09 -11.82 0.62
CA HIS A 34 9.09 -12.88 0.48
C HIS A 34 8.16 -12.65 -0.72
N ALA A 35 7.82 -11.39 -1.03
CA ALA A 35 7.05 -11.04 -2.23
C ALA A 35 7.78 -11.49 -3.51
N LYS A 36 9.11 -11.32 -3.55
CA LYS A 36 9.95 -11.82 -4.64
C LYS A 36 9.87 -13.34 -4.81
N SER A 37 9.84 -14.10 -3.71
CA SER A 37 9.65 -15.56 -3.77
C SER A 37 8.28 -15.99 -4.30
N LEU A 38 7.28 -15.10 -4.24
CA LEU A 38 5.94 -15.32 -4.79
C LEU A 38 5.80 -14.84 -6.24
N GLY A 39 6.88 -14.31 -6.84
CA GLY A 39 6.89 -13.79 -8.21
C GLY A 39 6.65 -12.28 -8.32
N TYR A 40 6.43 -11.57 -7.21
CA TYR A 40 6.29 -10.11 -7.20
C TYR A 40 7.66 -9.44 -7.03
N SER A 41 8.17 -8.82 -8.08
CA SER A 41 9.46 -8.13 -8.03
C SER A 41 9.26 -6.62 -7.95
N PHE A 42 9.59 -6.05 -6.81
CA PHE A 42 9.68 -4.60 -6.54
C PHE A 42 10.70 -4.33 -5.43
N ASN A 43 11.18 -3.08 -5.34
CA ASN A 43 12.10 -2.61 -4.31
C ASN A 43 11.40 -1.66 -3.33
N GLY A 44 12.14 -1.16 -2.34
CA GLY A 44 11.59 -0.27 -1.30
C GLY A 44 11.20 1.12 -1.80
N GLU A 45 11.91 1.65 -2.81
CA GLU A 45 11.61 2.95 -3.43
C GLU A 45 10.29 2.88 -4.20
N GLU A 46 10.11 1.85 -5.02
CA GLU A 46 8.88 1.62 -5.81
C GLU A 46 7.67 1.40 -4.89
N LEU A 47 7.86 0.66 -3.81
CA LEU A 47 6.83 0.46 -2.78
C LEU A 47 6.48 1.78 -2.07
N ALA A 48 7.48 2.57 -1.69
CA ALA A 48 7.28 3.86 -1.05
C ALA A 48 6.61 4.88 -1.98
N GLU A 49 6.96 4.91 -3.26
CA GLU A 49 6.33 5.77 -4.26
C GLU A 49 4.85 5.47 -4.44
N VAL A 50 4.48 4.19 -4.59
CA VAL A 50 3.07 3.79 -4.74
C VAL A 50 2.28 4.15 -3.48
N ILE A 51 2.80 3.82 -2.30
CA ILE A 51 2.12 4.13 -1.03
C ILE A 51 2.01 5.65 -0.83
N GLY A 52 3.09 6.40 -1.04
CA GLY A 52 3.10 7.85 -0.89
C GLY A 52 2.16 8.54 -1.88
N GLY A 53 2.09 8.06 -3.12
CA GLY A 53 1.13 8.55 -4.11
C GLY A 53 -0.32 8.31 -3.67
N MET A 54 -0.63 7.12 -3.15
CA MET A 54 -1.95 6.80 -2.60
C MET A 54 -2.29 7.70 -1.39
N GLU A 55 -1.37 7.84 -0.44
CA GLU A 55 -1.55 8.69 0.75
C GLU A 55 -1.81 10.15 0.33
N ALA A 56 -0.98 10.70 -0.56
CA ALA A 56 -1.12 12.06 -1.05
C ALA A 56 -2.48 12.29 -1.70
N GLN A 57 -2.91 11.39 -2.58
CA GLN A 57 -4.17 11.53 -3.29
C GLN A 57 -5.39 11.37 -2.38
N ILE A 58 -5.34 10.48 -1.39
CA ILE A 58 -6.41 10.39 -0.39
C ILE A 58 -6.52 11.67 0.41
N ILE A 59 -5.39 12.17 0.93
CA ILE A 59 -5.37 13.39 1.75
C ILE A 59 -5.92 14.58 0.95
N THR A 60 -5.46 14.79 -0.28
CA THR A 60 -5.82 15.97 -1.07
C THR A 60 -7.18 15.85 -1.76
N GLU A 61 -7.48 14.72 -2.41
CA GLU A 61 -8.67 14.60 -3.26
C GLU A 61 -9.88 13.98 -2.55
N ARG A 62 -9.65 13.04 -1.62
CA ARG A 62 -10.74 12.38 -0.88
C ARG A 62 -11.10 13.11 0.40
N MET A 63 -10.10 13.62 1.11
CA MET A 63 -10.30 14.29 2.40
C MET A 63 -10.33 15.82 2.26
N GLY A 64 -9.81 16.37 1.15
CA GLY A 64 -9.76 17.83 0.94
C GLY A 64 -8.81 18.52 1.92
N GLU A 65 -7.82 17.78 2.44
CA GLU A 65 -6.86 18.26 3.44
C GLU A 65 -5.53 18.66 2.78
N ALA A 66 -4.78 19.54 3.43
CA ALA A 66 -3.37 19.73 3.10
C ALA A 66 -2.56 18.53 3.62
N ILE A 67 -1.48 18.17 2.90
CA ILE A 67 -0.53 17.16 3.37
C ILE A 67 0.36 17.81 4.42
N ASP A 68 0.12 17.51 5.68
CA ASP A 68 0.93 17.97 6.81
C ASP A 68 0.93 16.93 7.95
N ALA A 69 1.75 17.15 8.98
CA ALA A 69 1.91 16.24 10.11
C ALA A 69 0.59 15.89 10.84
N ASN A 70 -0.47 16.65 10.65
CA ASN A 70 -1.77 16.47 11.29
C ASN A 70 -2.82 15.81 10.40
N SER A 71 -2.50 15.45 9.15
CA SER A 71 -3.43 14.83 8.20
C SER A 71 -4.16 13.65 8.84
N SER A 72 -5.48 13.67 8.73
CA SER A 72 -6.35 12.76 9.49
C SER A 72 -6.18 11.30 9.04
N LEU A 73 -5.70 11.07 7.81
CA LEU A 73 -5.39 9.75 7.28
C LEU A 73 -4.37 8.99 8.14
N TRP A 74 -3.28 9.63 8.55
CA TRP A 74 -2.22 8.96 9.30
C TRP A 74 -2.65 8.56 10.71
N ARG A 75 -3.65 9.22 11.28
CA ARG A 75 -4.25 8.80 12.56
C ARG A 75 -4.94 7.44 12.44
N ARG A 76 -5.40 7.06 11.24
CA ARG A 76 -6.00 5.74 10.98
C ARG A 76 -4.98 4.60 10.98
N MET A 77 -3.69 4.93 10.92
CA MET A 77 -2.61 3.95 11.05
C MET A 77 -2.42 3.48 12.50
N TRP A 78 -2.88 4.26 13.49
CA TRP A 78 -2.65 3.94 14.90
C TRP A 78 -3.35 2.64 15.31
N GLY A 79 -2.57 1.72 15.89
CA GLY A 79 -3.07 0.40 16.28
C GLY A 79 -3.14 -0.63 15.14
N LYS A 80 -2.76 -0.24 13.91
CA LYS A 80 -2.68 -1.14 12.75
C LYS A 80 -1.23 -1.44 12.38
N SER A 81 -0.96 -2.60 11.81
CA SER A 81 0.32 -2.85 11.15
C SER A 81 0.43 -1.96 9.89
N ARG A 82 1.66 -1.73 9.40
CA ARG A 82 1.85 -0.95 8.17
C ARG A 82 1.14 -1.59 6.98
N LEU A 83 1.18 -2.91 6.84
CA LEU A 83 0.51 -3.61 5.75
C LEU A 83 -1.02 -3.51 5.89
N GLN A 84 -1.56 -3.66 7.11
CA GLN A 84 -2.98 -3.49 7.34
C GLN A 84 -3.47 -2.11 6.94
N TYR A 85 -2.77 -1.06 7.38
CA TYR A 85 -3.07 0.31 6.98
C TYR A 85 -3.05 0.48 5.45
N VAL A 86 -2.02 -0.06 4.78
CA VAL A 86 -1.90 0.03 3.31
C VAL A 86 -3.06 -0.66 2.61
N ILE A 87 -3.47 -1.84 3.05
CA ILE A 87 -4.57 -2.58 2.40
C ILE A 87 -5.92 -1.92 2.68
N GLU A 88 -6.23 -1.63 3.95
CA GLU A 88 -7.56 -1.18 4.36
C GLU A 88 -7.81 0.30 4.10
N GLU A 89 -6.84 1.18 4.35
CA GLU A 89 -7.05 2.62 4.26
C GLU A 89 -6.60 3.21 2.92
N LEU A 90 -5.64 2.57 2.26
CA LEU A 90 -5.12 3.05 0.98
C LEU A 90 -5.68 2.25 -0.20
N PHE A 91 -5.27 0.99 -0.35
CA PHE A 91 -5.55 0.18 -1.53
C PHE A 91 -7.06 0.02 -1.78
N GLN A 92 -7.85 -0.31 -0.75
CA GLN A 92 -9.31 -0.45 -0.86
C GLN A 92 -10.05 0.85 -1.23
N THR A 93 -9.45 2.02 -1.02
CA THR A 93 -10.06 3.32 -1.33
C THR A 93 -10.09 3.61 -2.84
N PHE A 94 -9.28 2.90 -3.63
CA PHE A 94 -9.17 3.10 -5.08
C PHE A 94 -9.83 1.96 -5.86
N SER A 95 -10.54 2.32 -6.93
CA SER A 95 -10.98 1.36 -7.93
C SER A 95 -9.81 0.86 -8.80
N GLU A 96 -9.98 -0.29 -9.47
CA GLU A 96 -8.98 -0.82 -10.41
C GLU A 96 -8.64 0.14 -11.56
N ALA A 97 -9.57 1.02 -11.95
CA ALA A 97 -9.30 2.06 -12.94
C ALA A 97 -8.37 3.14 -12.39
N GLU A 98 -8.58 3.54 -11.14
CA GLU A 98 -7.78 4.57 -10.46
C GLU A 98 -6.39 4.04 -10.10
N LEU A 99 -6.27 2.76 -9.70
CA LEU A 99 -4.96 2.16 -9.40
C LEU A 99 -3.95 2.28 -10.55
N LYS A 100 -4.42 2.37 -11.80
CA LYS A 100 -3.56 2.59 -12.98
C LYS A 100 -2.78 3.91 -12.93
N GLN A 101 -3.25 4.91 -12.19
CA GLN A 101 -2.56 6.19 -12.05
C GLN A 101 -1.22 6.07 -11.30
N PHE A 102 -1.06 5.03 -10.47
CA PHE A 102 0.15 4.77 -9.69
C PHE A 102 1.17 3.89 -10.44
N LEU A 103 0.89 3.53 -11.69
CA LEU A 103 1.78 2.70 -12.51
C LEU A 103 2.81 3.52 -13.31
N ASN A 104 2.61 4.84 -13.38
CA ASN A 104 3.42 5.75 -14.19
C ASN A 104 4.66 6.28 -13.45
#